data_AF-A0A285UED5-F1
#
_entry.id   AF-A0A285UED5-F1
#
_cell.length_a   1.000
_cell.length_b   1.000
_cell.length_c   1.000
_cell.angle_alpha   90.00
_cell.angle_beta   90.00
_cell.angle_gamma   90.00
#
_symmetry.space_group_name_H-M   'P 1'
#
loop_
_entity.id
_entity.type
_entity.pdbx_description
1 polymer ?
#
loop_
_entity_poly.entity_id
_entity_poly.type
_entity_poly.pdbx_seq_one_letter_code
_entity_poly.pdbx_strand_id
1 'polypeptide(L)'
;MKSSIFNFLGEFSSTLEELALRVEDLLWDQPQEAMMKARLFGETLVSMIYEQENMNEVYPLKQWEKINRLYKHDIIQDEIYKKFEYIRKNGNIAVHQATDMDLEVAKQAHQVLFDLSVWYMEVYVSYQFNAPVYELPSKQMQDPHIVEKWMDEYQQRVAEIEMQLEQLKQEKKEQQIPVKEERKINARNHTNNSERIVPLEKFQDTFDRANFDWKNTTKKAAEFKHKEFGEEAAEAYVYLLDNVTPTIVVHPSLIEQEKKVGTVVSKPRKSTALRRFPRMVEENTIKSNYGYPYTFQTKGELESLLSRIVEVLQSRSIEE
;
A
#
# COMPACT_ATOMS: atom_id res chain seq x y z
N MET A 1 -25.18 22.01 -7.60
CA MET A 1 -24.78 21.03 -6.57
C MET A 1 -25.96 20.86 -5.64
N LYS A 2 -26.46 19.64 -5.45
CA LYS A 2 -27.51 19.38 -4.46
C LYS A 2 -26.86 19.55 -3.08
N SER A 3 -27.49 20.31 -2.19
CA SER A 3 -27.01 20.44 -0.80
C SER A 3 -27.10 19.07 -0.13
N SER A 4 -26.03 18.61 0.50
CA SER A 4 -26.05 17.37 1.28
C SER A 4 -26.94 17.53 2.51
N ILE A 5 -27.60 16.44 2.92
CA ILE A 5 -28.36 16.42 4.18
C ILE A 5 -27.45 16.46 5.42
N PHE A 6 -26.13 16.31 5.24
CA PHE A 6 -25.14 16.29 6.30
C PHE A 6 -24.44 17.61 6.57
N ASN A 7 -24.72 18.68 5.80
CA ASN A 7 -24.06 19.98 5.96
C ASN A 7 -24.20 20.57 7.39
N PHE A 8 -25.23 20.19 8.15
CA PHE A 8 -25.39 20.64 9.54
C PHE A 8 -24.31 20.09 10.48
N LEU A 9 -23.62 19.00 10.11
CA LEU A 9 -22.51 18.45 10.88
C LEU A 9 -21.36 19.46 11.04
N GLY A 10 -21.18 20.35 10.06
CA GLY A 10 -20.16 21.40 10.08
C GLY A 10 -20.30 22.37 11.27
N GLU A 11 -21.48 22.44 11.90
CA GLU A 11 -21.72 23.27 13.09
C GLU A 11 -20.93 22.78 14.31
N PHE A 12 -20.62 21.48 14.40
CA PHE A 12 -19.92 20.90 15.55
C PHE A 12 -18.71 20.02 15.19
N SER A 13 -18.62 19.51 13.95
CA SER A 13 -17.49 18.71 13.48
C SER A 13 -17.37 18.70 11.96
N SER A 14 -16.40 19.47 11.46
CA SER A 14 -16.01 19.44 10.04
C SER A 14 -15.49 18.07 9.60
N THR A 15 -14.87 17.31 10.50
CA THR A 15 -14.38 15.95 10.20
C THR A 15 -15.53 14.97 9.95
N LEU A 16 -16.60 15.04 10.75
CA LEU A 16 -17.77 14.19 10.53
C LEU A 16 -18.51 14.60 9.25
N GLU A 17 -18.62 15.91 8.97
CA GLU A 17 -19.18 16.41 7.72
C GLU A 17 -18.42 15.86 6.51
N GLU A 18 -17.09 15.98 6.49
CA GLU A 18 -16.26 15.45 5.39
C GLU A 18 -16.44 13.94 5.20
N LEU A 19 -16.47 13.18 6.29
CA LEU A 19 -16.67 11.74 6.24
C LEU A 19 -18.06 11.38 5.67
N ALA A 20 -19.11 12.09 6.07
CA ALA A 20 -20.46 11.85 5.58
C ALA A 20 -20.62 12.21 4.09
N LEU A 21 -20.07 13.34 3.66
CA LEU A 21 -20.02 13.72 2.24
C LEU A 21 -19.27 12.66 1.42
N ARG A 22 -18.18 12.13 1.97
CA ARG A 22 -17.43 11.06 1.29
C ARG A 22 -18.22 9.76 1.18
N VAL A 23 -19.08 9.46 2.16
CA VAL A 23 -20.01 8.33 2.07
C VAL A 23 -21.01 8.56 0.93
N GLU A 24 -21.60 9.76 0.81
CA GLU A 24 -22.53 10.10 -0.28
C GLU A 24 -21.88 9.96 -1.66
N ASP A 25 -20.66 10.47 -1.83
CA ASP A 25 -19.90 10.38 -3.09
C ASP A 25 -19.63 8.94 -3.54
N LEU A 26 -19.36 8.06 -2.58
CA LEU A 26 -18.96 6.67 -2.84
C LEU A 26 -20.16 5.72 -2.88
N LEU A 27 -21.32 6.13 -2.35
CA LEU A 27 -22.44 5.26 -2.03
C LEU A 27 -22.85 4.34 -3.18
N TRP A 28 -22.95 4.89 -4.39
CA TRP A 28 -23.51 4.22 -5.55
C TRP A 28 -22.49 3.40 -6.34
N ASP A 29 -21.23 3.83 -6.33
CA ASP A 29 -20.18 3.30 -7.20
C ASP A 29 -19.20 2.39 -6.44
N GLN A 30 -18.95 2.69 -5.15
CA GLN A 30 -18.01 1.97 -4.30
C GLN A 30 -18.61 1.72 -2.90
N PRO A 31 -19.63 0.85 -2.77
CA PRO A 31 -20.32 0.59 -1.50
C PRO A 31 -19.39 0.11 -0.37
N GLN A 32 -18.35 -0.65 -0.70
CA GLN A 32 -17.37 -1.14 0.26
C GLN A 32 -16.54 0.01 0.86
N GLU A 33 -16.06 0.92 0.03
CA GLU A 33 -15.31 2.10 0.48
C GLU A 33 -16.22 3.07 1.25
N ALA A 34 -17.47 3.23 0.81
CA ALA A 34 -18.48 4.00 1.55
C ALA A 34 -18.67 3.41 2.97
N MET A 35 -18.75 2.08 3.11
CA MET A 35 -18.84 1.43 4.41
C MET A 35 -17.58 1.60 5.28
N MET A 36 -16.39 1.62 4.68
CA MET A 36 -15.16 1.92 5.41
C MET A 36 -15.16 3.35 5.97
N LYS A 37 -15.65 4.33 5.20
CA LYS A 37 -15.82 5.71 5.67
C LYS A 37 -16.90 5.84 6.74
N ALA A 38 -18.02 5.13 6.57
CA ALA A 38 -19.08 5.04 7.57
C ALA A 38 -18.57 4.49 8.91
N ARG A 39 -17.68 3.49 8.88
CA ARG A 39 -17.02 2.99 10.09
C ARG A 39 -16.19 4.04 10.80
N LEU A 40 -15.34 4.75 10.05
CA LEU A 40 -14.52 5.82 10.61
C LEU A 40 -15.38 6.94 11.20
N PHE A 41 -16.50 7.29 10.54
CA PHE A 41 -17.49 8.21 11.07
C PHE A 41 -18.01 7.76 12.45
N GLY A 42 -18.44 6.50 12.56
CA GLY A 42 -18.92 5.96 13.84
C GLY A 42 -17.86 5.92 14.94
N GLU A 43 -16.60 5.61 14.59
CA GLU A 43 -15.46 5.64 15.53
C GLU A 43 -15.17 7.06 16.04
N THR A 44 -15.19 8.04 15.14
CA THR A 44 -15.02 9.47 15.48
C THR A 44 -16.16 9.95 16.37
N LEU A 45 -17.42 9.67 16.01
CA LEU A 45 -18.58 10.12 16.79
C LEU A 45 -18.58 9.52 18.20
N VAL A 46 -18.25 8.23 18.35
CA VAL A 46 -18.12 7.60 19.68
C VAL A 46 -17.03 8.28 20.50
N SER A 47 -15.91 8.62 19.89
CA SER A 47 -14.82 9.33 20.59
C SER A 47 -15.27 10.71 21.06
N MET A 48 -16.05 11.43 20.26
CA MET A 48 -16.63 12.71 20.65
C MET A 48 -17.63 12.57 21.82
N ILE A 49 -18.45 11.53 21.83
CA ILE A 49 -19.36 11.26 22.97
C ILE A 49 -18.54 11.02 24.25
N TYR A 50 -17.47 10.24 24.17
CA TYR A 50 -16.58 9.99 25.31
C TYR A 50 -16.00 11.28 25.89
N GLU A 51 -15.58 12.20 25.02
CA GLU A 51 -15.06 13.50 25.42
C GLU A 51 -16.14 14.35 26.10
N GLN A 52 -17.34 14.43 25.53
CA GLN A 52 -18.46 15.19 26.11
C GLN A 52 -18.88 14.64 27.48
N GLU A 53 -18.91 13.31 27.63
CA GLU A 53 -19.29 12.62 28.86
C GLU A 53 -18.15 12.54 29.88
N ASN A 54 -16.98 13.14 29.59
CA ASN A 54 -15.78 13.10 30.41
C ASN A 54 -15.38 11.66 30.81
N MET A 55 -15.59 10.71 29.89
CA MET A 55 -15.27 9.31 30.12
C MET A 55 -13.77 9.07 29.92
N ASN A 56 -13.01 9.21 30.99
CA ASN A 56 -11.58 8.91 30.98
C ASN A 56 -11.31 7.42 30.70
N GLU A 57 -10.41 7.17 29.76
CA GLU A 57 -9.87 5.86 29.45
C GLU A 57 -8.62 5.60 30.28
N VAL A 58 -8.67 4.60 31.17
CA VAL A 58 -7.47 4.18 31.94
C VAL A 58 -6.50 3.42 31.02
N TYR A 59 -7.05 2.76 29.99
CA TYR A 59 -6.32 2.03 28.95
C TYR A 59 -7.04 2.18 27.60
N PRO A 60 -6.34 2.06 26.46
CA PRO A 60 -6.97 2.10 25.14
C PRO A 60 -8.03 1.00 24.99
N LEU A 61 -9.28 1.41 24.72
CA LEU A 61 -10.41 0.49 24.51
C LEU A 61 -10.64 0.22 23.02
N LYS A 62 -11.02 -1.01 22.69
CA LYS A 62 -11.51 -1.35 21.35
C LYS A 62 -12.87 -0.69 21.10
N GLN A 63 -13.20 -0.43 19.84
CA GLN A 63 -14.43 0.26 19.48
C GLN A 63 -15.71 -0.39 20.05
N TRP A 64 -15.80 -1.72 20.02
CA TRP A 64 -16.95 -2.43 20.58
C TRP A 64 -17.06 -2.27 22.11
N GLU A 65 -15.93 -2.18 22.81
CA GLU A 65 -15.89 -1.96 24.27
C GLU A 65 -16.38 -0.56 24.59
N LYS A 66 -16.00 0.43 23.76
CA LYS A 66 -16.47 1.80 23.90
C LYS A 66 -17.99 1.89 23.77
N ILE A 67 -18.54 1.37 22.68
CA ILE A 67 -19.99 1.33 22.42
C ILE A 67 -20.73 0.62 23.55
N ASN A 68 -20.22 -0.53 24.01
CA ASN A 68 -20.85 -1.31 25.08
C ASN A 68 -20.83 -0.57 26.43
N ARG A 69 -19.78 0.20 26.71
CA ARG A 69 -19.70 1.00 27.94
C ARG A 69 -20.69 2.15 27.89
N LEU A 70 -20.81 2.88 26.78
CA LEU A 70 -21.84 3.91 26.62
C LEU A 70 -23.25 3.35 26.89
N TYR A 71 -23.55 2.17 26.36
CA TYR A 71 -24.84 1.52 26.56
C TYR A 71 -25.06 1.09 28.03
N LYS A 72 -24.06 0.45 28.65
CA LYS A 72 -24.16 -0.01 30.04
C LYS A 72 -24.27 1.12 31.08
N HIS A 73 -23.78 2.30 30.74
CA HIS A 73 -23.89 3.49 31.58
C HIS A 73 -25.13 4.34 31.25
N ASP A 74 -26.05 3.81 30.43
CA ASP A 74 -27.29 4.48 30.00
C ASP A 74 -27.07 5.83 29.27
N ILE A 75 -25.87 6.07 28.73
CA ILE A 75 -25.55 7.27 27.94
C ILE A 75 -26.22 7.18 26.57
N ILE A 76 -26.24 5.99 25.98
CA ILE A 76 -26.96 5.72 24.72
C ILE A 76 -28.04 4.67 24.96
N GLN A 77 -29.19 4.86 24.32
CA GLN A 77 -30.30 3.91 24.36
C GLN A 77 -30.10 2.77 23.36
N ASP A 78 -30.91 1.71 23.49
CA ASP A 78 -30.84 0.50 22.65
C ASP A 78 -30.90 0.79 21.14
N GLU A 79 -31.70 1.78 20.73
CA GLU A 79 -31.78 2.20 19.33
C GLU A 79 -30.43 2.73 18.79
N ILE A 80 -29.82 3.65 19.53
CA ILE A 80 -28.52 4.26 19.18
C ILE A 80 -27.41 3.22 19.26
N TYR A 81 -27.46 2.34 20.27
CA TYR A 81 -26.55 1.20 20.40
C TYR A 81 -26.58 0.30 19.16
N LYS A 82 -27.78 -0.10 18.70
CA LYS A 82 -27.96 -0.94 17.51
C LYS A 82 -27.42 -0.26 16.24
N LYS A 83 -27.59 1.06 16.12
CA LYS A 83 -27.06 1.87 15.02
C LYS A 83 -25.53 1.85 15.00
N PHE A 84 -24.87 2.08 16.13
CA PHE A 84 -23.40 1.94 16.22
C PHE A 84 -22.91 0.52 15.95
N GLU A 85 -23.57 -0.50 16.49
CA GLU A 85 -23.22 -1.90 16.21
C GLU A 85 -23.40 -2.27 14.73
N TYR A 86 -24.43 -1.73 14.06
CA TYR A 86 -24.65 -1.93 12.63
C TYR A 86 -23.46 -1.42 11.81
N ILE A 87 -23.04 -0.18 12.05
CA ILE A 87 -21.89 0.43 11.36
C ILE A 87 -20.61 -0.34 11.68
N ARG A 88 -20.38 -0.70 12.94
CA ARG A 88 -19.19 -1.44 13.35
C ARG A 88 -19.10 -2.83 12.69
N LYS A 89 -20.20 -3.59 12.68
CA LYS A 89 -20.22 -4.95 12.11
C LYS A 89 -20.04 -4.92 10.59
N ASN A 90 -20.81 -4.09 9.90
CA ASN A 90 -20.75 -4.00 8.43
C ASN A 90 -19.44 -3.34 7.96
N GLY A 91 -18.93 -2.36 8.70
CA GLY A 91 -17.62 -1.77 8.44
C GLY A 91 -16.46 -2.76 8.62
N ASN A 92 -16.53 -3.65 9.62
CA ASN A 92 -15.56 -4.74 9.77
C ASN A 92 -15.62 -5.73 8.61
N ILE A 93 -16.82 -6.05 8.13
CA ILE A 93 -17.03 -6.90 6.95
C ILE A 93 -16.38 -6.25 5.73
N ALA A 94 -16.65 -4.97 5.47
CA ALA A 94 -16.09 -4.22 4.35
C ALA A 94 -14.56 -4.19 4.33
N VAL A 95 -13.90 -4.22 5.50
CA VAL A 95 -12.42 -4.22 5.59
C VAL A 95 -11.81 -5.61 5.42
N HIS A 96 -12.47 -6.66 5.93
CA HIS A 96 -11.83 -7.97 6.10
C HIS A 96 -12.34 -9.05 5.15
N GLN A 97 -13.53 -8.88 4.54
CA GLN A 97 -14.08 -9.85 3.61
C GLN A 97 -13.75 -9.44 2.17
N ALA A 98 -13.30 -10.41 1.36
CA ALA A 98 -13.04 -10.21 -0.07
C ALA A 98 -14.31 -10.27 -0.94
N THR A 99 -15.49 -10.16 -0.30
CA THR A 99 -16.78 -10.22 -0.98
C THR A 99 -17.31 -8.81 -1.16
N ASP A 100 -17.84 -8.53 -2.35
CA ASP A 100 -18.42 -7.23 -2.68
C ASP A 100 -19.52 -6.86 -1.68
N MET A 101 -19.47 -5.61 -1.20
CA MET A 101 -20.46 -5.08 -0.27
C MET A 101 -21.79 -4.81 -0.99
N ASP A 102 -22.89 -5.29 -0.42
CA ASP A 102 -24.24 -5.01 -0.93
C ASP A 102 -24.53 -3.50 -0.85
N LEU A 103 -25.03 -2.94 -1.96
CA LEU A 103 -25.44 -1.56 -2.06
C LEU A 103 -26.53 -1.21 -1.03
N GLU A 104 -27.44 -2.13 -0.73
CA GLU A 104 -28.50 -1.89 0.26
C GLU A 104 -27.93 -1.75 1.68
N VAL A 105 -26.85 -2.48 2.01
CA VAL A 105 -26.13 -2.32 3.28
C VAL A 105 -25.51 -0.93 3.37
N ALA A 106 -24.90 -0.44 2.28
CA ALA A 106 -24.30 0.90 2.27
C ALA A 106 -25.38 2.01 2.36
N LYS A 107 -26.53 1.86 1.68
CA LYS A 107 -27.66 2.79 1.80
C LYS A 107 -28.25 2.82 3.20
N GLN A 108 -28.38 1.67 3.84
CA GLN A 108 -28.83 1.60 5.22
C GLN A 108 -27.81 2.23 6.17
N ALA A 109 -26.51 2.05 5.93
CA ALA A 109 -25.47 2.74 6.71
C ALA A 109 -25.57 4.26 6.58
N HIS A 110 -25.80 4.78 5.37
CA HIS A 110 -26.04 6.21 5.15
C HIS A 110 -27.21 6.74 6.00
N GLN A 111 -28.32 6.01 6.05
CA GLN A 111 -29.45 6.36 6.94
C GLN A 111 -29.05 6.32 8.41
N VAL A 112 -28.32 5.29 8.83
CA VAL A 112 -27.84 5.15 10.21
C VAL A 112 -26.91 6.32 10.60
N LEU A 113 -26.03 6.76 9.70
CA LEU A 113 -25.19 7.93 9.90
C LEU A 113 -26.02 9.18 10.14
N PHE A 114 -27.05 9.39 9.31
CA PHE A 114 -27.96 10.52 9.45
C PHE A 114 -28.66 10.52 10.81
N ASP A 115 -29.24 9.38 11.19
CA ASP A 115 -29.92 9.24 12.48
C ASP A 115 -28.99 9.49 13.68
N LEU A 116 -27.76 8.97 13.63
CA LEU A 116 -26.76 9.19 14.69
C LEU A 116 -26.34 10.67 14.76
N SER A 117 -26.25 11.33 13.61
CA SER A 117 -25.91 12.76 13.51
C SER A 117 -27.01 13.63 14.11
N VAL A 118 -28.26 13.35 13.77
CA VAL A 118 -29.43 14.05 14.33
C VAL A 118 -29.49 13.87 15.83
N TRP A 119 -29.38 12.63 16.31
CA TRP A 119 -29.38 12.32 17.74
C TRP A 119 -28.28 13.09 18.49
N TYR A 120 -27.05 13.09 17.95
CA TYR A 120 -25.95 13.83 18.58
C TYR A 120 -26.22 15.34 18.64
N MET A 121 -26.78 15.90 17.56
CA MET A 121 -27.15 17.32 17.48
C MET A 121 -28.18 17.70 18.54
N GLU A 122 -29.21 16.87 18.71
CA GLU A 122 -30.29 17.10 19.67
C GLU A 122 -29.82 16.97 21.13
N VAL A 123 -28.90 16.04 21.41
CA VAL A 123 -28.43 15.75 22.77
C VAL A 123 -27.30 16.68 23.22
N TYR A 124 -26.32 16.94 22.35
CA TYR A 124 -25.07 17.61 22.74
C TYR A 124 -24.91 19.03 22.20
N VAL A 125 -25.56 19.38 21.08
CA VAL A 125 -25.28 20.65 20.40
C VAL A 125 -26.38 21.68 20.62
N SER A 126 -27.63 21.36 20.25
CA SER A 126 -28.74 22.31 20.35
C SER A 126 -30.09 21.61 20.48
N TYR A 127 -30.74 21.81 21.62
CA TYR A 127 -32.12 21.36 21.87
C TYR A 127 -33.18 22.04 20.99
N GLN A 128 -32.82 23.12 20.29
CA GLN A 128 -33.70 23.84 19.36
C GLN A 128 -33.43 23.45 17.90
N PHE A 129 -32.51 22.51 17.66
CA PHE A 129 -32.24 22.00 16.33
C PHE A 129 -33.49 21.36 15.73
N ASN A 130 -33.79 21.71 14.48
CA ASN A 130 -34.82 21.05 13.71
C ASN A 130 -34.15 20.18 12.67
N ALA A 131 -34.25 18.86 12.85
CA ALA A 131 -33.64 17.90 11.95
C ALA A 131 -34.19 18.06 10.51
N PRO A 132 -33.32 18.05 9.49
CA PRO A 132 -33.78 17.96 8.11
C PRO A 132 -34.49 16.62 7.87
N VAL A 133 -35.27 16.52 6.80
CA VAL A 133 -35.89 15.25 6.40
C VAL A 133 -34.82 14.39 5.73
N TYR A 134 -34.71 13.13 6.15
CA TYR A 134 -33.80 12.18 5.52
C TYR A 134 -34.12 12.02 4.03
N GLU A 135 -33.10 12.15 3.18
CA GLU A 135 -33.18 11.88 1.74
C GLU A 135 -31.96 11.05 1.30
N LEU A 136 -32.20 9.96 0.59
CA LEU A 136 -31.10 9.21 -0.02
C LEU A 136 -30.53 10.01 -1.20
N PRO A 137 -29.19 10.21 -1.30
CA PRO A 137 -28.62 10.97 -2.41
C PRO A 137 -28.94 10.26 -3.71
N SER A 138 -29.47 10.97 -4.71
CA SER A 138 -29.75 10.39 -6.02
C SER A 138 -28.47 9.90 -6.67
N LYS A 139 -28.49 8.72 -7.31
CA LYS A 139 -27.38 8.27 -8.15
C LYS A 139 -27.10 9.36 -9.18
N GLN A 140 -25.95 10.02 -9.08
CA GLN A 140 -25.50 10.92 -10.13
C GLN A 140 -25.21 10.04 -11.34
N MET A 141 -26.17 9.93 -12.27
CA MET A 141 -25.84 9.48 -13.61
C MET A 141 -24.84 10.50 -14.14
N GLN A 142 -23.57 10.09 -14.25
CA GLN A 142 -22.55 10.96 -14.82
C GLN A 142 -23.05 11.40 -16.18
N ASP A 143 -23.28 12.70 -16.33
CA ASP A 143 -23.65 13.29 -17.61
C ASP A 143 -22.56 12.87 -18.62
N PRO A 144 -22.90 12.19 -19.72
CA PRO A 144 -21.93 11.76 -20.73
C PRO A 144 -20.99 12.91 -21.16
N HIS A 145 -21.46 14.16 -21.09
CA HIS A 145 -20.70 15.33 -21.44
C HIS A 145 -19.60 15.70 -20.43
N ILE A 146 -19.76 15.35 -19.15
CA ILE A 146 -18.71 15.52 -18.12
C ILE A 146 -17.62 14.45 -18.30
N VAL A 147 -18.01 13.23 -18.64
CA VAL A 147 -17.07 12.13 -18.94
C VAL A 147 -16.26 12.43 -20.20
N GLU A 148 -16.92 12.96 -21.24
CA GLU A 148 -16.27 13.43 -22.47
C GLU A 148 -15.25 14.54 -22.17
N LYS A 149 -15.62 15.53 -21.35
CA LYS A 149 -14.71 16.60 -20.93
C LYS A 149 -13.50 16.09 -20.12
N TRP A 150 -13.71 15.15 -19.19
CA TRP A 150 -12.62 14.53 -18.45
C TRP A 150 -11.71 13.68 -19.34
N MET A 151 -12.28 13.00 -20.32
CA MET A 151 -11.52 12.26 -21.32
C MET A 151 -10.66 13.20 -22.15
N ASP A 152 -11.22 14.33 -22.60
CA ASP A 152 -10.48 15.36 -23.34
C ASP A 152 -9.36 15.99 -22.51
N GLU A 153 -9.62 16.35 -21.25
CA GLU A 153 -8.59 16.87 -20.32
C GLU A 153 -7.50 15.83 -20.06
N TYR A 154 -7.86 14.55 -19.94
CA TYR A 154 -6.91 13.46 -19.77
C TYR A 154 -6.05 13.25 -21.02
N GLN A 155 -6.65 13.25 -22.21
CA GLN A 155 -5.94 13.15 -23.49
C GLN A 155 -4.97 14.33 -23.69
N GLN A 156 -5.38 15.55 -23.32
CA GLN A 156 -4.51 16.73 -23.37
C GLN A 156 -3.29 16.59 -22.46
N ARG A 157 -3.48 16.11 -21.21
CA ARG A 157 -2.36 15.85 -20.30
C ARG A 157 -1.41 14.77 -20.81
N VAL A 158 -1.95 13.69 -21.39
CA VAL A 158 -1.13 12.64 -21.99
C VAL A 158 -0.28 13.21 -23.14
N ALA A 159 -0.89 13.99 -24.03
CA ALA A 159 -0.18 14.64 -25.13
C ALA A 159 0.90 15.63 -24.63
N GLU A 160 0.62 16.38 -23.56
CA GLU A 160 1.59 17.28 -22.94
C GLU A 160 2.79 16.52 -22.35
N ILE A 161 2.54 15.41 -21.66
CA ILE A 161 3.59 14.54 -21.12
C ILE A 161 4.42 13.92 -22.25
N GLU A 162 3.79 13.48 -23.34
CA GLU A 162 4.48 12.96 -24.52
C GLU A 162 5.38 14.01 -25.18
N MET A 163 4.90 15.25 -25.28
CA MET A 163 5.68 16.37 -25.81
C MET A 163 6.88 16.71 -24.91
N GLN A 164 6.70 16.74 -23.58
CA GLN A 164 7.77 16.93 -22.62
C GLN A 164 8.82 15.80 -22.70
N LEU A 165 8.37 14.55 -22.88
CA LEU A 165 9.28 13.41 -23.08
C LEU A 165 10.09 13.55 -24.36
N GLU A 166 9.50 14.06 -25.44
CA GLU A 166 10.21 14.25 -26.71
C GLU A 166 11.20 15.42 -26.64
N GLN A 167 10.84 16.51 -25.96
CA GLN A 167 11.75 17.63 -25.67
C GLN A 167 12.95 17.16 -24.84
N LEU A 168 12.73 16.40 -23.76
CA LEU A 168 13.80 15.83 -22.95
C LEU A 168 14.72 14.89 -23.74
N LYS A 169 14.19 14.16 -24.74
CA LYS A 169 15.01 13.33 -25.65
C LYS A 169 15.82 14.19 -26.62
N GLN A 170 15.25 15.29 -27.13
CA GLN A 170 15.92 16.22 -28.03
C GLN A 170 17.02 17.01 -27.32
N GLU A 171 16.76 17.53 -26.12
CA GLU A 171 17.77 18.17 -25.27
C GLU A 171 18.93 17.21 -24.96
N LYS A 172 18.63 15.94 -24.66
CA LYS A 172 19.66 14.89 -24.52
C LYS A 172 20.45 14.63 -25.80
N LYS A 173 19.88 14.85 -26.99
CA LYS A 173 20.59 14.74 -28.28
C LYS A 173 21.44 15.98 -28.56
N GLU A 174 20.94 17.18 -28.24
CA GLU A 174 21.62 18.45 -28.50
C GLU A 174 22.80 18.69 -27.54
N GLN A 175 22.68 18.28 -26.28
CA GLN A 175 23.81 18.28 -25.32
C GLN A 175 24.95 17.32 -25.72
N GLN A 176 24.76 16.44 -26.72
CA GLN A 176 25.81 15.59 -27.28
C GLN A 176 26.56 16.23 -28.47
N ILE A 177 26.10 17.37 -29.01
CA ILE A 177 26.63 17.99 -30.23
C ILE A 177 27.92 18.82 -30.00
N PRO A 178 28.11 19.61 -28.91
CA PRO A 178 29.35 20.38 -28.77
C PRO A 178 30.57 19.52 -28.39
N VAL A 179 30.36 18.24 -28.06
CA VAL A 179 31.40 17.32 -27.60
C VAL A 179 32.05 16.52 -28.75
N LYS A 180 31.56 16.67 -29.99
CA LYS A 180 32.05 15.89 -31.15
C LYS A 180 33.29 16.46 -31.84
N GLU A 181 33.62 17.75 -31.71
CA GLU A 181 34.77 18.34 -32.42
C GLU A 181 36.10 18.25 -31.65
N GLU A 182 36.11 18.31 -30.31
CA GLU A 182 37.34 18.17 -29.53
C GLU A 182 37.82 16.70 -29.37
N ARG A 183 36.96 15.71 -29.61
CA ARG A 183 37.26 14.29 -29.35
C ARG A 183 38.03 13.57 -30.46
N LYS A 184 38.35 14.21 -31.59
CA LYS A 184 39.14 13.58 -32.67
C LYS A 184 40.62 13.37 -32.33
N ILE A 185 41.17 14.07 -31.33
CA ILE A 185 42.58 13.91 -30.92
C ILE A 185 42.76 12.81 -29.86
N ASN A 186 41.72 12.53 -29.05
CA ASN A 186 41.78 11.51 -28.00
C ASN A 186 41.26 10.12 -28.44
N ALA A 187 41.05 9.93 -29.74
CA ALA A 187 40.50 8.74 -30.39
C ALA A 187 41.45 7.51 -30.39
N ARG A 188 42.24 7.33 -29.33
CA ARG A 188 42.98 6.08 -29.09
C ARG A 188 42.58 5.34 -27.83
N ASN A 189 41.87 5.94 -26.87
CA ASN A 189 41.49 5.23 -25.66
C ASN A 189 39.99 5.42 -25.33
N HIS A 190 39.29 4.27 -25.27
CA HIS A 190 37.97 4.01 -24.69
C HIS A 190 36.70 4.34 -25.51
N THR A 191 36.17 3.27 -26.11
CA THR A 191 34.75 3.03 -26.36
C THR A 191 33.96 2.95 -25.05
N ASN A 192 32.89 3.72 -24.88
CA ASN A 192 31.89 3.48 -23.83
C ASN A 192 30.47 3.49 -24.39
N ASN A 193 29.82 2.33 -24.20
CA ASN A 193 28.42 1.99 -24.38
C ASN A 193 27.66 2.52 -23.14
N SER A 194 26.55 3.24 -23.30
CA SER A 194 25.72 3.65 -22.15
C SER A 194 24.83 2.49 -21.72
N GLU A 195 25.34 1.68 -20.79
CA GLU A 195 24.63 0.53 -20.24
C GLU A 195 23.89 0.92 -18.96
N ARG A 196 22.57 0.65 -18.88
CA ARG A 196 21.86 0.66 -17.59
C ARG A 196 22.44 -0.48 -16.75
N ILE A 197 23.16 -0.12 -15.70
CA ILE A 197 23.78 -1.02 -14.73
C ILE A 197 22.95 -0.93 -13.44
N VAL A 198 22.73 -2.07 -12.77
CA VAL A 198 22.08 -2.16 -11.45
C VAL A 198 22.67 -1.06 -10.54
N PRO A 199 21.87 -0.23 -9.84
CA PRO A 199 22.36 0.88 -9.03
C PRO A 199 23.04 0.38 -7.73
N LEU A 200 24.19 -0.27 -7.90
CA LEU A 200 25.02 -0.91 -6.88
C LEU A 200 25.39 0.08 -5.77
N GLU A 201 25.76 1.29 -6.16
CA GLU A 201 26.25 2.36 -5.28
C GLU A 201 25.26 2.72 -4.17
N LYS A 202 23.95 2.55 -4.40
CA LYS A 202 22.91 2.92 -3.42
C LYS A 202 22.87 1.98 -2.20
N PHE A 203 23.25 0.71 -2.39
CA PHE A 203 23.09 -0.36 -1.40
C PHE A 203 24.41 -1.01 -0.96
N GLN A 204 25.53 -0.64 -1.60
CA GLN A 204 26.84 -1.26 -1.33
C GLN A 204 27.23 -1.21 0.15
N ASP A 205 27.09 -0.06 0.81
CA ASP A 205 27.37 0.11 2.25
C ASP A 205 26.54 -0.85 3.13
N THR A 206 25.29 -1.16 2.74
CA THR A 206 24.46 -2.13 3.47
C THR A 206 24.98 -3.57 3.31
N PHE A 207 25.43 -3.95 2.12
CA PHE A 207 26.05 -5.26 1.90
C PHE A 207 27.40 -5.39 2.61
N ASP A 208 28.21 -4.34 2.59
CA ASP A 208 29.52 -4.32 3.26
C ASP A 208 29.36 -4.52 4.77
N ARG A 209 28.40 -3.82 5.40
CA ARG A 209 28.07 -3.99 6.83
C ARG A 209 27.56 -5.39 7.17
N ALA A 210 26.79 -6.00 6.26
CA ALA A 210 26.30 -7.36 6.40
C ALA A 210 27.34 -8.42 5.97
N ASN A 211 28.59 -8.02 5.72
CA ASN A 211 29.70 -8.90 5.37
C ASN A 211 29.50 -9.67 4.05
N PHE A 212 28.86 -9.04 3.07
CA PHE A 212 28.71 -9.55 1.71
C PHE A 212 29.68 -8.87 0.76
N ASP A 213 30.43 -9.67 -0.01
CA ASP A 213 31.25 -9.19 -1.11
C ASP A 213 30.47 -9.18 -2.42
N TRP A 214 30.61 -8.09 -3.16
CA TRP A 214 30.22 -8.04 -4.56
C TRP A 214 31.08 -9.00 -5.39
N LYS A 215 30.44 -9.80 -6.27
CA LYS A 215 31.12 -10.78 -7.13
C LYS A 215 30.99 -10.48 -8.61
N ASN A 216 29.82 -10.04 -9.04
CA ASN A 216 29.55 -9.78 -10.44
C ASN A 216 28.36 -8.84 -10.60
N THR A 217 28.32 -8.07 -11.68
CA THR A 217 27.12 -7.32 -12.08
C THR A 217 26.80 -7.61 -13.53
N THR A 218 25.53 -7.90 -13.78
CA THR A 218 24.98 -8.03 -15.14
C THR A 218 23.95 -6.93 -15.36
N LYS A 219 23.42 -6.85 -16.59
CA LYS A 219 22.30 -5.94 -16.91
C LYS A 219 21.00 -6.24 -16.11
N LYS A 220 20.91 -7.40 -15.43
CA LYS A 220 19.68 -7.85 -14.74
C LYS A 220 19.84 -7.99 -13.23
N ALA A 221 21.07 -8.22 -12.75
CA ALA A 221 21.33 -8.51 -11.35
C ALA A 221 22.77 -8.19 -10.95
N ALA A 222 22.95 -7.72 -9.72
CA ALA A 222 24.22 -7.72 -9.02
C ALA A 222 24.27 -8.93 -8.08
N GLU A 223 25.36 -9.70 -8.16
CA GLU A 223 25.63 -10.91 -7.39
C GLU A 223 26.52 -10.55 -6.21
N PHE A 224 26.06 -10.92 -5.02
CA PHE A 224 26.79 -10.76 -3.77
C PHE A 224 26.92 -12.10 -3.06
N LYS A 225 27.97 -12.25 -2.26
CA LYS A 225 28.25 -13.48 -1.52
C LYS A 225 28.75 -13.16 -0.13
N HIS A 226 28.26 -13.86 0.88
CA HIS A 226 28.75 -13.70 2.24
C HIS A 226 30.22 -14.15 2.35
N LYS A 227 31.06 -13.35 3.03
CA LYS A 227 32.52 -13.54 3.09
C LYS A 227 32.97 -14.82 3.80
N GLU A 228 32.21 -15.27 4.79
CA GLU A 228 32.59 -16.41 5.63
C GLU A 228 32.44 -17.77 4.92
N PHE A 229 31.79 -17.82 3.76
CA PHE A 229 31.48 -19.07 3.06
C PHE A 229 32.36 -19.25 1.80
N GLY A 230 32.66 -20.51 1.44
CA GLY A 230 33.44 -20.88 0.25
C GLY A 230 32.74 -20.52 -1.07
N GLU A 231 33.48 -20.42 -2.19
CA GLU A 231 32.88 -20.09 -3.52
C GLU A 231 31.91 -21.17 -4.04
N GLU A 232 31.95 -22.37 -3.47
CA GLU A 232 31.06 -23.48 -3.82
C GLU A 232 29.71 -23.43 -3.08
N ALA A 233 29.61 -22.62 -2.02
CA ALA A 233 28.41 -22.46 -1.20
C ALA A 233 27.36 -21.59 -1.91
N ALA A 234 26.59 -22.19 -2.81
CA ALA A 234 25.57 -21.51 -3.62
C ALA A 234 24.52 -20.77 -2.77
N GLU A 235 24.23 -21.29 -1.58
CA GLU A 235 23.33 -20.72 -0.58
C GLU A 235 23.82 -19.40 0.03
N ALA A 236 25.12 -19.16 0.03
CA ALA A 236 25.71 -17.91 0.53
C ALA A 236 25.61 -16.75 -0.48
N TYR A 237 25.10 -17.00 -1.68
CA TYR A 237 24.89 -15.98 -2.72
C TYR A 237 23.50 -15.36 -2.63
N VAL A 238 23.44 -14.05 -2.85
CA VAL A 238 22.20 -13.28 -2.99
C VAL A 238 22.27 -12.40 -4.23
N TYR A 239 21.12 -12.16 -4.86
CA TYR A 239 21.03 -11.39 -6.09
C TYR A 239 20.15 -10.15 -5.91
N LEU A 240 20.73 -8.97 -6.10
CA LEU A 240 20.00 -7.71 -6.19
C LEU A 240 19.55 -7.48 -7.63
N LEU A 241 18.24 -7.32 -7.87
CA LEU A 241 17.67 -7.17 -9.20
C LEU A 241 17.36 -5.70 -9.56
N ASP A 242 17.53 -5.37 -10.85
CA ASP A 242 17.18 -4.06 -11.43
C ASP A 242 15.69 -3.99 -11.78
N ASN A 243 14.86 -3.85 -10.74
CA ASN A 243 13.41 -3.73 -10.82
C ASN A 243 12.97 -2.34 -10.32
N VAL A 244 11.73 -1.92 -10.66
CA VAL A 244 11.11 -0.68 -10.15
C VAL A 244 11.16 -0.62 -8.61
N THR A 245 10.94 -1.76 -7.96
CA THR A 245 11.17 -1.97 -6.52
C THR A 245 12.42 -2.82 -6.32
N PRO A 246 13.43 -2.35 -5.56
CA PRO A 246 14.60 -3.15 -5.23
C PRO A 246 14.21 -4.51 -4.66
N THR A 247 14.81 -5.58 -5.19
CA THR A 247 14.45 -6.96 -4.86
C THR A 247 15.71 -7.77 -4.63
N ILE A 248 15.79 -8.45 -3.49
CA ILE A 248 16.79 -9.50 -3.23
C ILE A 248 16.19 -10.85 -3.60
N VAL A 249 16.94 -11.68 -4.30
CA VAL A 249 16.60 -13.09 -4.50
C VAL A 249 17.57 -13.95 -3.71
N VAL A 250 17.00 -14.82 -2.89
CA VAL A 250 17.75 -15.74 -2.01
C VAL A 250 17.63 -17.18 -2.49
N HIS A 251 18.59 -18.00 -2.07
CA HIS A 251 18.69 -19.40 -2.47
C HIS A 251 17.50 -20.22 -1.93
N PRO A 252 16.92 -21.16 -2.72
CA PRO A 252 15.78 -21.98 -2.29
C PRO A 252 15.97 -22.76 -0.99
N SER A 253 17.18 -23.26 -0.72
CA SER A 253 17.46 -24.05 0.48
C SER A 253 17.22 -23.26 1.77
N LEU A 254 17.43 -21.93 1.76
CA LEU A 254 17.27 -21.08 2.95
C LEU A 254 15.81 -20.91 3.39
N ILE A 255 14.86 -21.22 2.50
CA ILE A 255 13.42 -21.04 2.72
C ILE A 255 12.74 -22.31 3.24
N GLU A 256 13.40 -23.46 3.15
CA GLU A 256 12.81 -24.76 3.53
C GLU A 256 12.49 -24.89 5.04
N GLN A 257 13.07 -24.04 5.89
CA GLN A 257 12.72 -24.01 7.32
C GLN A 257 11.43 -23.22 7.60
N GLU A 258 11.06 -22.22 6.79
CA GLU A 258 9.82 -21.43 6.98
C GLU A 258 8.56 -22.21 6.59
N LYS A 259 8.67 -23.20 5.67
CA LYS A 259 7.54 -24.05 5.27
C LYS A 259 6.93 -24.86 6.42
N LYS A 260 7.67 -25.09 7.50
CA LYS A 260 7.16 -25.80 8.70
C LYS A 260 6.28 -24.93 9.60
N VAL A 261 6.22 -23.61 9.39
CA VAL A 261 5.57 -22.65 10.30
C VAL A 261 4.29 -22.02 9.71
N GLY A 262 3.89 -22.39 8.49
CA GLY A 262 2.61 -21.95 7.91
C GLY A 262 2.56 -20.49 7.44
N THR A 263 3.71 -19.82 7.31
CA THR A 263 3.82 -18.47 6.75
C THR A 263 3.72 -18.49 5.21
N VAL A 264 3.07 -17.47 4.64
CA VAL A 264 2.92 -17.30 3.18
C VAL A 264 4.28 -17.01 2.55
N VAL A 265 4.92 -18.03 2.00
CA VAL A 265 6.18 -17.89 1.25
C VAL A 265 5.88 -17.34 -0.15
N SER A 266 6.64 -16.33 -0.59
CA SER A 266 6.53 -15.76 -1.94
C SER A 266 6.72 -16.83 -3.03
N LYS A 267 6.03 -16.70 -4.17
CA LYS A 267 6.20 -17.67 -5.27
C LYS A 267 7.64 -17.60 -5.81
N PRO A 268 8.27 -18.74 -6.16
CA PRO A 268 9.64 -18.76 -6.69
C PRO A 268 9.72 -17.98 -8.02
N ARG A 269 10.81 -17.24 -8.21
CA ARG A 269 11.10 -16.46 -9.42
C ARG A 269 12.18 -17.15 -10.25
N LYS A 270 11.87 -17.40 -11.53
CA LYS A 270 12.80 -17.94 -12.54
C LYS A 270 13.58 -16.80 -13.20
N SER A 271 14.91 -16.91 -13.29
CA SER A 271 15.76 -15.93 -13.98
C SER A 271 17.12 -16.52 -14.38
N THR A 272 17.57 -16.20 -15.59
CA THR A 272 18.91 -16.59 -16.08
C THR A 272 20.06 -15.82 -15.42
N ALA A 273 19.75 -14.80 -14.63
CA ALA A 273 20.74 -14.04 -13.86
C ALA A 273 21.17 -14.77 -12.57
N LEU A 274 20.36 -15.71 -12.06
CA LEU A 274 20.59 -16.44 -10.81
C LEU A 274 21.54 -17.63 -11.02
N ARG A 275 22.72 -17.38 -11.59
CA ARG A 275 23.59 -18.44 -12.15
C ARG A 275 24.05 -19.49 -11.13
N ARG A 276 24.18 -19.11 -9.86
CA ARG A 276 24.59 -19.99 -8.77
C ARG A 276 23.45 -20.83 -8.19
N PHE A 277 22.20 -20.48 -8.46
CA PHE A 277 21.04 -21.15 -7.87
C PHE A 277 20.63 -22.40 -8.64
N PRO A 278 19.88 -23.36 -8.05
CA PRO A 278 19.42 -24.55 -8.76
C PRO A 278 18.49 -24.19 -9.93
N ARG A 279 18.46 -25.06 -10.94
CA ARG A 279 17.50 -24.98 -12.04
C ARG A 279 16.19 -25.65 -11.66
N MET A 280 15.09 -25.06 -12.07
CA MET A 280 13.75 -25.63 -11.82
C MET A 280 13.46 -26.74 -12.82
N VAL A 281 12.94 -27.88 -12.35
CA VAL A 281 12.49 -28.99 -13.21
C VAL A 281 10.96 -28.97 -13.26
N GLU A 282 10.40 -28.73 -14.43
CA GLU A 282 8.96 -28.77 -14.70
C GLU A 282 8.73 -29.75 -15.85
N GLU A 283 7.86 -30.76 -15.66
CA GLU A 283 7.44 -31.71 -16.71
C GLU A 283 8.63 -32.35 -17.47
N ASN A 284 9.64 -32.84 -16.74
CA ASN A 284 10.89 -33.41 -17.29
C ASN A 284 11.73 -32.45 -18.18
N THR A 285 11.46 -31.14 -18.13
CA THR A 285 12.28 -30.12 -18.80
C THR A 285 13.02 -29.24 -17.80
N ILE A 286 14.33 -29.07 -17.99
CA ILE A 286 15.17 -28.18 -17.18
C ILE A 286 14.89 -26.73 -17.62
N LYS A 287 14.31 -25.93 -16.72
CA LYS A 287 14.06 -24.50 -16.92
C LYS A 287 15.22 -23.66 -16.36
N SER A 288 15.04 -22.34 -16.34
CA SER A 288 16.01 -21.39 -15.77
C SER A 288 16.24 -21.61 -14.27
N ASN A 289 17.34 -21.05 -13.76
CA ASN A 289 17.62 -20.98 -12.34
C ASN A 289 16.48 -20.25 -11.59
N TYR A 290 16.20 -20.65 -10.36
CA TYR A 290 15.12 -20.07 -9.57
C TYR A 290 15.55 -19.76 -8.13
N GLY A 291 14.89 -18.77 -7.53
CA GLY A 291 15.08 -18.38 -6.14
C GLY A 291 13.85 -17.67 -5.60
N TYR A 292 13.88 -17.27 -4.34
CA TYR A 292 12.74 -16.61 -3.68
C TYR A 292 12.97 -15.11 -3.58
N PRO A 293 12.08 -14.28 -4.17
CA PRO A 293 12.24 -12.83 -4.14
C PRO A 293 11.69 -12.22 -2.85
N TYR A 294 12.42 -11.22 -2.35
CA TYR A 294 12.08 -10.34 -1.23
C TYR A 294 12.23 -8.89 -1.67
N THR A 295 11.13 -8.15 -1.73
CA THR A 295 11.12 -6.72 -2.05
C THR A 295 11.33 -5.90 -0.77
N PHE A 296 12.06 -4.79 -0.89
CA PHE A 296 12.31 -3.88 0.22
C PHE A 296 12.20 -2.43 -0.25
N GLN A 297 11.79 -1.54 0.66
CA GLN A 297 11.60 -0.11 0.40
C GLN A 297 12.66 0.75 1.11
N THR A 298 13.15 0.29 2.27
CA THR A 298 14.10 1.03 3.10
C THR A 298 15.43 0.31 3.25
N LYS A 299 16.50 1.04 3.59
CA LYS A 299 17.81 0.42 3.91
C LYS A 299 17.72 -0.50 5.14
N GLY A 300 16.90 -0.13 6.14
CA GLY A 300 16.70 -0.94 7.34
C GLY A 300 16.03 -2.29 7.06
N GLU A 301 15.08 -2.34 6.12
CA GLU A 301 14.49 -3.61 5.66
C GLU A 301 15.52 -4.51 4.98
N LEU A 302 16.41 -3.93 4.17
CA LEU A 302 17.50 -4.68 3.54
C LEU A 302 18.48 -5.21 4.59
N GLU A 303 18.89 -4.39 5.55
CA GLU A 303 19.78 -4.79 6.67
C GLU A 303 19.18 -5.94 7.48
N SER A 304 17.90 -5.84 7.84
CA SER A 304 17.19 -6.89 8.58
C SER A 304 17.11 -8.19 7.78
N LEU A 305 16.83 -8.10 6.46
CA LEU A 305 16.78 -9.26 5.57
C LEU A 305 18.15 -9.95 5.45
N LEU A 306 19.22 -9.19 5.24
CA LEU A 306 20.57 -9.74 5.13
C LEU A 306 21.01 -10.38 6.45
N SER A 307 20.73 -9.74 7.59
CA SER A 307 21.03 -10.30 8.92
C SER A 307 20.34 -11.65 9.12
N ARG A 308 19.05 -11.74 8.76
CA ARG A 308 18.29 -12.98 8.83
C ARG A 308 18.84 -14.10 7.94
N ILE A 309 19.30 -13.75 6.74
CA ILE A 309 19.95 -14.70 5.83
C ILE A 309 21.23 -15.26 6.46
N VAL A 310 22.04 -14.38 7.06
CA VAL A 310 23.30 -14.77 7.72
C VAL A 310 23.03 -15.66 8.93
N GLU A 311 22.03 -15.34 9.76
CA GLU A 311 21.62 -16.19 10.90
C GLU A 311 21.25 -17.61 10.45
N VAL A 312 20.45 -17.73 9.38
CA VAL A 312 20.06 -19.04 8.84
C VAL A 312 21.27 -19.78 8.27
N LEU A 313 22.17 -19.09 7.55
CA LEU A 313 23.38 -19.68 7.01
C LEU A 313 24.29 -20.21 8.13
N GLN A 314 24.53 -19.42 9.17
CA GLN A 314 25.37 -19.81 10.31
C GLN A 314 24.76 -20.97 11.12
N SER A 315 23.43 -21.00 11.28
CA SER A 315 22.77 -22.11 11.99
C SER A 315 22.99 -23.47 11.33
N ARG A 316 23.16 -23.52 10.00
CA ARG A 316 23.37 -24.76 9.24
C ARG A 316 24.82 -25.23 9.26
N SER A 317 25.76 -24.30 9.29
CA SER A 317 27.19 -24.62 9.42
C SER A 317 27.57 -25.27 10.75
N ILE A 318 26.68 -25.22 11.76
CA ILE A 318 26.87 -25.85 13.08
C ILE A 318 26.29 -27.28 13.10
N GLU A 319 25.42 -27.63 12.15
CA GLU A 319 24.74 -28.94 12.07
C GLU A 319 25.43 -29.94 11.12
N GLU A 320 26.44 -29.50 10.34
CA GLU A 320 27.31 -30.35 9.48
C GLU A 320 28.65 -30.69 10.16
#